data_AF-A0A1X0NXY7-F1
#
_entry.id   AF-A0A1X0NXY7-F1
#
_cell.length_a   1.000
_cell.length_b   1.000
_cell.length_c   1.000
_cell.angle_alpha   90.00
_cell.angle_beta   90.00
_cell.angle_gamma   90.00
#
_symmetry.space_group_name_H-M   'P 1'
#
loop_
_entity.id
_entity.type
_entity.pdbx_description
1 polymer ?
#
loop_
_entity_poly.entity_id
_entity_poly.type
_entity_poly.pdbx_seq_one_letter_code
_entity_poly.pdbx_strand_id
1 'polypeptide(L)'
;MFRPSALLFPKVGCEEITRKARRVQLKPMEYIAQHRMQVWQMRFKEMGPPFSRVWVALGGKMRRRRVGRQVDVKDMRYYWRPIEPQYQRLYMSRLRLRDHSNQRREPMRLRATNSEIGTVNSAIEWERAANRKYGARLAPPKRPDFEFRVF
;
A
#
# COMPACT_ATOMS: atom_id res chain seq x y z
N MET A 1 -30.23 22.67 -0.35
CA MET A 1 -29.75 23.22 -1.64
C MET A 1 -29.29 22.07 -2.53
N PHE A 2 -30.15 21.62 -3.44
CA PHE A 2 -29.81 20.64 -4.47
C PHE A 2 -28.85 21.31 -5.46
N ARG A 3 -27.61 20.83 -5.59
CA ARG A 3 -26.74 21.24 -6.69
C ARG A 3 -27.29 20.59 -7.97
N PRO A 4 -27.66 21.35 -9.01
CA PRO A 4 -28.05 20.74 -10.28
C PRO A 4 -26.82 20.00 -10.83
N SER A 5 -26.92 18.68 -10.94
CA SER A 5 -25.90 17.90 -11.62
C SER A 5 -25.92 18.29 -13.10
N ALA A 6 -24.75 18.55 -13.68
CA ALA A 6 -24.59 18.74 -15.13
C ALA A 6 -24.71 17.41 -15.89
N LEU A 7 -25.64 16.55 -15.47
CA LEU A 7 -25.98 15.33 -16.20
C LEU A 7 -26.88 15.75 -17.36
N LEU A 8 -26.26 15.93 -18.53
CA LEU A 8 -26.95 15.99 -19.81
C LEU A 8 -27.62 14.63 -20.04
N PHE A 9 -28.81 14.44 -19.48
CA PHE A 9 -29.63 13.30 -19.82
C PHE A 9 -30.06 13.44 -21.29
N PRO A 10 -29.87 12.42 -22.13
CA PRO A 10 -30.31 12.47 -23.51
C PRO A 10 -31.84 12.70 -23.55
N LYS A 11 -32.31 13.42 -24.57
CA LYS A 11 -33.76 13.63 -24.75
C LYS A 11 -34.44 12.28 -24.96
N VAL A 12 -35.65 12.15 -24.42
CA VAL A 12 -36.49 10.98 -24.67
C VAL A 12 -36.73 10.90 -26.18
N GLY A 13 -36.46 9.74 -26.79
CA GLY A 13 -36.62 9.51 -28.23
C GLY A 13 -35.42 9.88 -29.11
N CYS A 14 -34.27 10.28 -28.53
CA CYS A 14 -33.01 10.43 -29.27
C CYS A 14 -32.58 9.12 -29.93
N GLU A 15 -32.18 9.18 -31.20
CA GLU A 15 -31.76 8.00 -31.96
C GLU A 15 -30.56 7.28 -31.29
N GLU A 16 -29.73 8.04 -30.59
CA GLU A 16 -28.55 7.55 -29.87
C GLU A 16 -28.88 6.61 -28.70
N ILE A 17 -30.07 6.73 -28.10
CA ILE A 17 -30.53 5.83 -27.02
C ILE A 17 -31.49 4.74 -27.50
N THR A 18 -32.19 4.96 -28.62
CA THR A 18 -33.09 3.95 -29.21
C THR A 18 -32.29 2.86 -29.92
N ARG A 19 -31.15 3.19 -30.54
CA ARG A 19 -30.22 2.19 -31.09
C ARG A 19 -29.39 1.57 -29.97
N LYS A 20 -29.27 0.23 -29.99
CA LYS A 20 -28.42 -0.49 -29.02
C LYS A 20 -26.94 -0.19 -29.27
N ALA A 21 -26.35 0.61 -28.38
CA ALA A 21 -24.91 0.88 -28.36
C ALA A 21 -24.16 0.01 -27.32
N ARG A 22 -22.88 0.32 -27.11
CA ARG A 22 -22.04 -0.37 -26.11
C ARG A 22 -22.63 -0.20 -24.70
N ARG A 23 -22.61 -1.28 -23.92
CA ARG A 23 -23.01 -1.27 -22.50
C ARG A 23 -21.77 -1.28 -21.62
N VAL A 24 -21.73 -0.39 -20.64
CA VAL A 24 -20.64 -0.30 -19.67
C VAL A 24 -20.81 -1.41 -18.64
N GLN A 25 -19.72 -2.11 -18.32
CA GLN A 25 -19.65 -3.09 -17.23
C GLN A 25 -19.09 -2.44 -15.95
N LEU A 26 -19.21 -3.12 -14.82
CA LEU A 26 -18.55 -2.71 -13.59
C LEU A 26 -17.03 -2.65 -13.82
N LYS A 27 -16.45 -1.46 -13.62
CA LYS A 27 -15.00 -1.27 -13.79
C LYS A 27 -14.23 -2.08 -12.73
N PRO A 28 -13.09 -2.68 -13.08
CA PRO A 28 -12.25 -3.38 -12.10
C PRO A 28 -11.71 -2.40 -11.06
N MET A 29 -11.54 -2.89 -9.83
CA MET A 29 -10.96 -2.12 -8.74
C MET A 29 -9.43 -2.14 -8.80
N GLU A 30 -8.80 -1.06 -8.34
CA GLU A 30 -7.35 -1.01 -8.15
C GLU A 30 -6.89 -1.90 -6.98
N TYR A 31 -5.61 -2.29 -6.98
CA TYR A 31 -5.01 -3.11 -5.93
C TYR A 31 -5.02 -2.43 -4.55
N ILE A 32 -5.25 -3.20 -3.48
CA ILE A 32 -5.43 -2.69 -2.11
C ILE A 32 -4.30 -1.79 -1.64
N ALA A 33 -3.06 -2.24 -1.79
CA ALA A 33 -1.90 -1.48 -1.36
C ALA A 33 -1.19 -0.76 -2.52
N GLN A 34 -1.92 -0.36 -3.58
CA GLN A 34 -1.35 0.30 -4.77
C GLN A 34 -0.52 1.54 -4.41
N HIS A 35 -0.98 2.33 -3.44
CA HIS A 35 -0.29 3.56 -3.02
C HIS A 35 0.80 3.33 -1.97
N ARG A 36 1.05 2.09 -1.54
CA ARG A 36 2.13 1.74 -0.61
C ARG A 36 3.39 1.44 -1.41
N MET A 37 4.25 2.43 -1.59
CA MET A 37 5.40 2.34 -2.48
C MET A 37 6.61 1.61 -1.86
N GLN A 38 7.28 0.78 -2.66
CA GLN A 38 8.50 0.07 -2.25
C GLN A 38 9.65 1.02 -1.88
N VAL A 39 9.76 2.18 -2.53
CA VAL A 39 10.82 3.17 -2.23
C VAL A 39 10.75 3.63 -0.77
N TRP A 40 9.54 3.89 -0.27
CA TRP A 40 9.34 4.31 1.12
C TRP A 40 9.69 3.19 2.08
N GLN A 41 9.29 1.98 1.73
CA GLN A 41 9.56 0.78 2.50
C GLN A 41 11.06 0.50 2.65
N MET A 42 11.84 0.71 1.59
CA MET A 42 13.30 0.50 1.62
C MET A 42 14.05 1.60 2.38
N ARG A 43 13.64 2.86 2.21
CA ARG A 43 14.36 4.02 2.77
C ARG A 43 13.95 4.38 4.19
N PHE A 44 12.69 4.14 4.53
CA PHE A 44 12.08 4.63 5.75
C PHE A 44 11.49 3.49 6.57
N LYS A 45 11.38 3.72 7.87
CA LYS A 45 10.55 2.91 8.77
C LYS A 45 9.71 3.80 9.65
N GLU A 46 8.46 3.41 9.85
CA GLU A 46 7.51 4.09 10.71
C GLU A 46 7.71 3.60 12.16
N MET A 47 7.94 4.51 13.10
CA MET A 47 8.15 4.19 14.52
C MET A 47 7.37 5.16 15.43
N GLY A 48 7.16 4.75 16.67
CA GLY A 48 6.50 5.56 17.70
C GLY A 48 5.05 5.14 17.99
N PRO A 49 4.42 5.76 19.01
CA PRO A 49 3.03 5.53 19.38
C PRO A 49 2.04 5.84 18.25
N PRO A 50 0.82 5.25 18.22
CA PRO A 50 -0.15 5.39 17.13
C PRO A 50 -0.45 6.81 16.65
N PHE A 51 -0.59 7.76 17.56
CA PHE A 51 -0.94 9.16 17.24
C PHE A 51 0.29 10.06 17.06
N SER A 52 1.49 9.57 17.36
CA SER A 52 2.75 10.32 17.28
C SER A 52 3.80 9.57 16.46
N ARG A 53 3.36 8.84 15.42
CA ARG A 53 4.25 8.08 14.56
C ARG A 53 5.11 9.01 13.72
N VAL A 54 6.39 8.71 13.63
CA VAL A 54 7.36 9.41 12.77
C VAL A 54 8.03 8.42 11.84
N TRP A 55 8.26 8.86 10.61
CA TRP A 55 9.03 8.08 9.64
C TRP A 55 10.49 8.47 9.77
N VAL A 56 11.36 7.50 10.01
CA VAL A 56 12.80 7.74 10.14
C VAL A 56 13.58 7.20 8.96
N ALA A 57 14.66 7.88 8.61
CA ALA A 57 15.65 7.48 7.62
C ALA A 57 17.03 7.38 8.26
N LEU A 58 17.95 6.67 7.60
CA LEU A 58 19.37 6.73 7.97
C LEU A 58 19.92 8.13 7.73
N GLY A 59 20.59 8.68 8.74
CA GLY A 59 21.30 9.94 8.63
C GLY A 59 22.68 9.77 8.00
N GLY A 60 23.19 10.84 7.41
CA GLY A 60 24.51 10.87 6.76
C GLY A 60 24.45 11.22 5.27
N LYS A 61 25.61 11.43 4.67
CA LYS A 61 25.72 11.84 3.26
C LYS A 61 25.91 10.64 2.36
N MET A 62 24.83 10.18 1.73
CA MET A 62 24.88 9.10 0.72
C MET A 62 25.57 9.60 -0.55
N ARG A 63 26.87 9.28 -0.71
CA ARG A 63 27.63 9.58 -1.93
C ARG A 63 28.79 8.60 -2.11
N ARG A 64 29.07 8.22 -3.35
CA ARG A 64 30.31 7.53 -3.71
C ARG A 64 31.42 8.56 -3.92
N ARG A 65 32.57 8.38 -3.26
CA ARG A 65 33.76 9.24 -3.42
C ARG A 65 34.89 8.45 -4.10
N ARG A 66 35.94 9.14 -4.55
CA ARG A 66 37.19 8.52 -5.00
C ARG A 66 37.92 7.88 -3.81
N VAL A 67 38.78 6.90 -4.10
CA VAL A 67 39.63 6.21 -3.12
C VAL A 67 40.47 7.23 -2.34
N GLY A 68 40.59 7.05 -1.03
CA GLY A 68 41.38 7.92 -0.13
C GLY A 68 40.69 9.19 0.39
N ARG A 69 39.42 9.47 0.04
CA ARG A 69 38.75 10.74 0.44
C ARG A 69 37.95 10.70 1.74
N GLN A 70 37.49 9.54 2.18
CA GLN A 70 36.85 9.32 3.47
C GLN A 70 37.60 8.19 4.14
N VAL A 71 38.62 8.54 4.93
CA VAL A 71 39.54 7.57 5.54
C VAL A 71 39.07 7.23 6.95
N ASP A 72 38.72 8.23 7.76
CA ASP A 72 38.18 7.98 9.09
C ASP A 72 36.71 7.50 8.99
N VAL A 73 36.49 6.28 9.47
CA VAL A 73 35.18 5.62 9.51
C VAL A 73 34.35 6.15 10.69
N LYS A 74 34.97 6.76 11.71
CA LYS A 74 34.27 7.31 12.88
C LYS A 74 33.30 8.43 12.50
N ASP A 75 33.55 9.14 11.39
CA ASP A 75 32.63 10.12 10.81
C ASP A 75 31.32 9.48 10.30
N MET A 76 31.40 8.24 9.81
CA MET A 76 30.29 7.50 9.20
C MET A 76 29.48 6.75 10.26
N ARG A 77 28.83 7.51 11.14
CA ARG A 77 28.01 6.95 12.23
C ARG A 77 26.69 6.40 11.70
N TYR A 78 26.31 5.22 12.17
CA TYR A 78 25.00 4.63 11.92
C TYR A 78 23.96 5.19 12.89
N TYR A 79 23.03 6.01 12.41
CA TYR A 79 21.94 6.55 13.23
C TYR A 79 20.70 6.85 12.38
N TRP A 80 19.54 6.91 13.06
CA TRP A 80 18.26 7.24 12.45
C TRP A 80 17.82 8.65 12.86
N ARG A 81 17.20 9.37 11.92
CA ARG A 81 16.55 10.68 12.16
C ARG A 81 15.17 10.72 11.51
N PRO A 82 14.20 11.41 12.10
CA PRO A 82 12.91 11.62 11.46
C PRO A 82 13.09 12.38 10.14
N ILE A 83 12.34 12.01 9.12
CA ILE A 83 12.28 12.74 7.87
C ILE A 83 11.53 14.06 8.07
N GLU A 84 11.64 14.95 7.09
CA GLU A 84 10.92 16.21 7.15
C GLU A 84 9.40 15.99 7.20
N PRO A 85 8.68 16.76 8.03
CA PRO A 85 7.25 16.56 8.25
C PRO A 85 6.42 16.80 6.97
N GLN A 86 6.86 17.64 6.03
CA GLN A 86 6.12 17.84 4.78
C GLN A 86 6.10 16.56 3.94
N TYR A 87 7.24 15.86 3.80
CA TYR A 87 7.31 14.58 3.09
C TYR A 87 6.55 13.48 3.82
N GLN A 88 6.64 13.43 5.15
CA GLN A 88 5.86 12.46 5.92
C GLN A 88 4.35 12.65 5.69
N ARG A 89 3.85 13.89 5.71
CA ARG A 89 2.45 14.21 5.41
C ARG A 89 2.06 13.81 3.99
N LEU A 90 2.94 14.04 3.00
CA LEU A 90 2.72 13.62 1.62
C LEU A 90 2.60 12.10 1.48
N TYR A 91 3.50 11.33 2.11
CA TYR A 91 3.45 9.87 2.03
C TYR A 91 2.26 9.30 2.79
N MET A 92 1.94 9.86 3.96
CA MET A 92 0.73 9.47 4.70
C MET A 92 -0.56 9.84 3.95
N SER A 93 -0.61 10.95 3.20
CA SER A 93 -1.79 11.30 2.41
C SER A 93 -2.04 10.27 1.28
N ARG A 94 -0.97 9.77 0.64
CA ARG A 94 -1.06 8.70 -0.35
C ARG A 94 -1.63 7.40 0.26
N LEU A 95 -1.25 7.08 1.49
CA LEU A 95 -1.77 5.91 2.22
C LEU A 95 -3.23 6.09 2.71
N ARG A 96 -3.77 7.31 2.71
CA ARG A 96 -5.17 7.61 3.07
C ARG A 96 -6.15 7.55 1.90
N LEU A 97 -5.68 7.45 0.65
CA LEU A 97 -6.52 7.59 -0.55
C LEU A 97 -7.61 6.52 -0.70
N ARG A 98 -7.39 5.28 -0.25
CA ARG A 98 -8.25 4.14 -0.58
C ARG A 98 -9.66 4.17 0.05
N ASP A 99 -9.85 4.93 1.12
CA ASP A 99 -11.13 5.04 1.84
C ASP A 99 -11.30 6.44 2.42
N HIS A 100 -11.18 7.44 1.54
CA HIS A 100 -11.14 8.85 1.93
C HIS A 100 -12.45 9.36 2.57
N SER A 101 -13.56 8.65 2.38
CA SER A 101 -14.86 9.01 2.97
C SER A 101 -14.95 8.69 4.46
N ASN A 102 -14.22 7.67 4.94
CA ASN A 102 -14.31 7.22 6.32
C ASN A 102 -13.27 7.89 7.23
N GLN A 103 -13.69 8.94 7.94
CA GLN A 103 -12.81 9.69 8.85
C GLN A 103 -12.37 8.89 10.09
N ARG A 104 -13.07 7.79 10.44
CA ARG A 104 -12.71 6.93 11.58
C ARG A 104 -11.62 5.92 11.23
N ARG A 105 -11.32 5.73 9.94
CA ARG A 105 -10.33 4.76 9.49
C ARG A 105 -8.93 5.35 9.59
N GLU A 106 -8.08 4.68 10.36
CA GLU A 106 -6.66 5.04 10.40
C GLU A 106 -5.98 4.86 9.03
N PRO A 107 -4.94 5.65 8.72
CA PRO A 107 -4.16 5.46 7.51
C PRO A 107 -3.54 4.07 7.45
N MET A 108 -3.43 3.52 6.23
CA MET A 108 -2.70 2.28 5.99
C MET A 108 -1.25 2.39 6.50
N ARG A 109 -0.71 1.34 7.13
CA ARG A 109 0.69 1.34 7.62
C ARG A 109 1.71 1.28 6.49
N LEU A 110 2.97 1.64 6.76
CA LEU A 110 4.05 1.54 5.75
C LEU A 110 4.41 0.07 5.43
N ARG A 111 4.43 -0.78 6.45
CA ARG A 111 4.63 -2.24 6.36
C ARG A 111 3.37 -2.93 6.88
N ALA A 112 2.99 -4.04 6.23
CA ALA A 112 1.83 -4.80 6.66
C ALA A 112 2.09 -5.43 8.04
N THR A 113 1.11 -5.35 8.93
CA THR A 113 1.12 -6.01 10.24
C THR A 113 0.38 -7.34 10.20
N ASN A 114 0.59 -8.19 11.20
CA ASN A 114 -0.12 -9.46 11.31
C ASN A 114 -1.65 -9.26 11.31
N SER A 115 -2.13 -8.20 11.94
CA SER A 115 -3.55 -7.82 11.89
C SER A 115 -4.02 -7.54 10.47
N GLU A 116 -3.36 -6.64 9.73
CA GLU A 116 -3.71 -6.30 8.33
C GLU A 116 -3.70 -7.54 7.41
N ILE A 117 -2.72 -8.43 7.59
CA ILE A 117 -2.60 -9.66 6.77
C ILE A 117 -3.71 -10.67 7.14
N GLY A 118 -4.06 -10.75 8.42
CA GLY A 118 -5.10 -11.64 8.94
C GLY A 118 -6.52 -11.21 8.57
N THR A 119 -6.83 -9.91 8.66
CA THR A 119 -8.19 -9.37 8.52
C THR A 119 -8.89 -9.84 7.25
N VAL A 120 -8.19 -9.88 6.12
CA VAL A 120 -8.79 -10.32 4.84
C VAL A 120 -9.17 -11.80 4.92
N ASN A 121 -8.27 -12.68 5.36
CA ASN A 121 -8.52 -14.12 5.41
C ASN A 121 -9.42 -14.54 6.58
N SER A 122 -9.67 -13.63 7.53
CA SER A 122 -10.62 -13.81 8.64
C SER A 122 -12.05 -13.41 8.27
N ALA A 123 -12.27 -12.79 7.12
CA ALA A 123 -13.62 -12.46 6.67
C ALA A 123 -14.40 -13.73 6.27
N ILE A 124 -15.73 -13.65 6.34
CA ILE A 124 -16.65 -14.79 6.19
C ILE A 124 -16.45 -15.46 4.83
N GLU A 125 -16.28 -14.67 3.77
CA GLU A 125 -16.06 -15.18 2.42
C GLU A 125 -14.77 -16.02 2.26
N TRP A 126 -13.81 -15.87 3.19
CA TRP A 126 -12.55 -16.63 3.20
C TRP A 126 -12.49 -17.70 4.28
N GLU A 127 -13.56 -17.91 5.06
CA GLU A 127 -13.55 -18.82 6.19
C GLU A 127 -13.25 -20.27 5.77
N ARG A 128 -13.79 -20.71 4.62
CA ARG A 128 -13.57 -22.06 4.09
C ARG A 128 -12.25 -22.21 3.32
N ALA A 129 -11.54 -21.12 3.03
CA ALA A 129 -10.30 -21.14 2.25
C ALA A 129 -9.07 -21.52 3.10
N ALA A 130 -8.99 -22.78 3.53
CA ALA A 130 -7.96 -23.29 4.44
C ALA A 130 -6.50 -23.05 3.95
N ASN A 131 -6.27 -23.06 2.64
CA ASN A 131 -4.96 -22.87 2.02
C ASN A 131 -4.38 -21.46 2.16
N ARG A 132 -5.19 -20.45 2.52
CA ARG A 132 -4.75 -19.05 2.65
C ARG A 132 -4.77 -18.55 4.09
N LYS A 133 -5.36 -19.31 5.01
CA LYS A 133 -5.47 -18.96 6.43
C LYS A 133 -4.10 -18.95 7.14
N TYR A 134 -4.04 -18.22 8.26
CA TYR A 134 -2.88 -18.17 9.17
C TYR A 134 -1.54 -17.82 8.53
N GLY A 135 -1.55 -16.99 7.49
CA GLY A 135 -0.32 -16.54 6.85
C GLY A 135 0.38 -17.64 6.06
N ALA A 136 -0.37 -18.51 5.37
CA ALA A 136 0.18 -19.61 4.58
C ALA A 136 1.34 -19.22 3.62
N ARG A 137 1.32 -17.99 3.08
CA ARG A 137 2.39 -17.46 2.21
C ARG A 137 3.58 -16.85 2.98
N LEU A 138 3.40 -16.51 4.25
CA LEU A 138 4.47 -16.04 5.13
C LEU A 138 5.25 -17.20 5.73
N ALA A 139 4.59 -18.36 5.90
CA ALA A 139 5.22 -19.57 6.37
C ALA A 139 6.26 -20.10 5.35
N PRO A 140 7.31 -20.77 5.82
CA PRO A 140 8.24 -21.45 4.92
C PRO A 140 7.51 -22.54 4.13
N PRO A 141 8.01 -22.89 2.93
CA PRO A 141 7.42 -23.95 2.13
C PRO A 141 7.49 -25.30 2.87
N LYS A 142 6.48 -26.13 2.67
CA LYS A 142 6.48 -27.51 3.17
C LYS A 142 7.50 -28.34 2.39
N ARG A 143 8.03 -29.39 3.03
CA ARG A 143 8.87 -30.37 2.33
C ARG A 143 8.03 -31.02 1.21
N PRO A 144 8.55 -31.08 -0.03
CA PRO A 144 7.91 -31.87 -1.07
C PRO A 144 7.94 -33.36 -0.70
N ASP A 145 7.24 -34.17 -1.47
CA ASP A 145 7.22 -35.62 -1.29
C ASP A 145 8.62 -36.23 -1.47
N PHE A 146 8.84 -37.44 -0.94
CA PHE A 146 10.09 -38.19 -1.07
C PHE A 146 10.50 -38.36 -2.55
N GLU A 147 9.51 -38.59 -3.42
CA GLU A 147 9.71 -38.68 -4.85
C GLU A 147 8.77 -37.71 -5.58
N PHE A 148 9.23 -36.47 -5.80
CA PHE A 148 8.51 -35.47 -6.59
C PHE A 148 9.12 -35.33 -7.99
N ARG A 149 8.37 -35.68 -9.03
CA ARG A 149 8.77 -35.53 -10.44
C ARG A 149 7.75 -34.66 -11.20
N VAL A 150 8.24 -33.77 -12.07
CA VAL A 150 7.44 -32.95 -12.99
C VAL A 150 7.94 -33.25 -14.41
N PHE A 151 7.08 -33.79 -15.28
CA PHE A 151 7.37 -34.08 -16.68
C PHE A 151 6.87 -32.96 -17.59
#